data_AF-A0A7K6YMW3-F1
#
_entry.id   AF-A0A7K6YMW3-F1
#
_cell.length_a   1.000
_cell.length_b   1.000
_cell.length_c   1.000
_cell.angle_alpha   90.00
_cell.angle_beta   90.00
_cell.angle_gamma   90.00
#
_symmetry.space_group_name_H-M   'P 1'
#
loop_
_entity.id
_entity.type
_entity.pdbx_description
1 polymer ?
#
loop_
_entity_poly.entity_id
_entity_poly.type
_entity_poly.pdbx_seq_one_letter_code
_entity_poly.pdbx_strand_id
1 'polypeptide(L)'
;GRQVNQCALDFFRKIKTHCAEPFTEYWTCIDYTNLQELRRCRKQQAVFDNCVLEKLGWVRPDLGQLSKVTKVKTDRPMPENAYHSRSRPEPNPPIEGELKPSPFGSRLFFWSW
;
A
#
# COMPACT_ATOMS: atom_id res chain seq x y z
N GLY A 1 -11.64 -7.98 7.67
CA GLY A 1 -11.26 -9.19 6.92
C GLY A 1 -12.46 -9.87 6.27
N ARG A 2 -13.39 -10.42 7.06
CA ARG A 2 -14.51 -11.24 6.56
C ARG A 2 -15.31 -10.62 5.40
N GLN A 3 -15.64 -9.33 5.46
CA GLN A 3 -16.36 -8.64 4.38
C GLN A 3 -15.58 -8.61 3.06
N VAL A 4 -14.25 -8.46 3.11
CA VAL A 4 -13.39 -8.51 1.90
C VAL A 4 -13.43 -9.92 1.29
N ASN A 5 -13.34 -10.96 2.12
CA ASN A 5 -13.41 -12.35 1.64
C ASN A 5 -14.76 -12.64 0.99
N GLN A 6 -15.86 -12.17 1.59
CA GLN A 6 -17.19 -12.31 1.01
C GLN A 6 -17.28 -11.62 -0.36
N CYS A 7 -16.79 -10.38 -0.47
CA CYS A 7 -16.74 -9.65 -1.72
C CYS A 7 -15.93 -10.40 -2.80
N ALA A 8 -14.79 -10.98 -2.44
CA ALA A 8 -13.96 -11.76 -3.37
C ALA A 8 -14.65 -13.06 -3.82
N LEU A 9 -15.32 -13.77 -2.91
CA LEU A 9 -16.08 -14.97 -3.26
C LEU A 9 -17.22 -14.65 -4.24
N ASP A 10 -17.94 -13.56 -4.01
CA ASP A 10 -19.03 -13.13 -4.89
C ASP A 10 -18.50 -12.70 -6.27
N PHE A 11 -17.32 -12.07 -6.32
CA PHE A 11 -16.62 -11.78 -7.58
C PHE A 11 -16.33 -13.06 -8.39
N PHE A 12 -15.69 -14.06 -7.79
CA PHE A 12 -15.38 -15.31 -8.50
C PHE A 12 -16.62 -16.12 -8.87
N ARG A 13 -17.69 -16.09 -8.06
CA ARG A 13 -18.99 -16.69 -8.41
C ARG A 13 -19.59 -16.07 -9.67
N LYS A 14 -19.54 -14.73 -9.80
CA LYS A 14 -20.01 -14.03 -11.01
C LYS A 14 -19.19 -14.42 -12.23
N ILE A 15 -17.86 -14.44 -12.11
CA ILE A 15 -16.99 -14.87 -13.22
C ILE A 15 -17.30 -16.31 -13.63
N LYS A 16 -17.43 -17.23 -12.66
CA LYS A 16 -17.76 -18.63 -12.93
C LYS A 16 -19.12 -18.80 -13.61
N THR A 17 -20.08 -17.93 -13.33
CA THR A 17 -21.44 -18.03 -13.91
C THR A 17 -21.48 -17.47 -15.33
N HIS A 18 -20.70 -16.43 -15.64
CA HIS A 18 -20.84 -15.69 -16.90
C HIS A 18 -19.69 -15.90 -17.90
N CYS A 19 -18.44 -16.03 -17.43
CA CYS A 19 -17.23 -15.99 -18.26
C CYS A 19 -16.19 -17.06 -17.84
N ALA A 20 -16.64 -18.26 -17.42
CA ALA A 20 -15.76 -19.30 -16.89
C ALA A 20 -14.69 -19.78 -17.89
N GLU A 21 -15.08 -20.06 -19.13
CA GLU A 21 -14.18 -20.55 -20.19
C GLU A 21 -13.09 -19.54 -20.57
N PRO A 22 -13.41 -18.30 -20.99
CA PRO A 22 -12.37 -17.33 -21.36
C PRO A 22 -11.49 -16.94 -20.18
N PHE A 23 -12.04 -16.94 -18.96
CA PHE A 23 -11.24 -16.76 -17.75
C PHE A 23 -10.25 -17.92 -17.55
N THR A 24 -10.69 -19.16 -17.79
CA THR A 24 -9.87 -20.37 -17.61
C THR A 24 -8.68 -20.40 -18.56
N GLU A 25 -8.92 -20.09 -19.83
CA GLU A 25 -7.85 -19.96 -20.82
C GLU A 25 -6.87 -18.83 -20.47
N TYR A 26 -7.36 -17.70 -19.98
CA TYR A 26 -6.52 -16.56 -19.62
C TYR A 26 -5.58 -16.88 -18.46
N TRP A 27 -6.10 -17.38 -17.34
CA TRP A 27 -5.24 -17.68 -16.19
C TRP A 27 -4.32 -18.88 -16.49
N THR A 28 -4.76 -19.86 -17.29
CA THR A 28 -3.92 -21.00 -17.70
C THR A 28 -2.72 -20.52 -18.53
N CYS A 29 -2.93 -19.54 -19.42
CA CYS A 29 -1.82 -18.90 -20.15
C CYS A 29 -0.83 -18.21 -19.21
N ILE A 30 -1.33 -17.50 -18.19
CA ILE A 30 -0.47 -16.79 -17.22
C ILE A 30 0.35 -17.80 -16.41
N ASP A 31 -0.27 -18.90 -15.99
CA ASP A 31 0.32 -19.94 -15.15
C ASP A 31 1.43 -20.74 -15.85
N TYR A 32 1.46 -20.72 -17.19
CA TYR A 32 2.49 -21.40 -17.98
C TYR A 32 3.93 -20.91 -17.70
N THR A 33 4.10 -19.70 -17.16
CA THR A 33 5.43 -19.13 -16.87
C THR A 33 5.61 -18.82 -15.39
N ASN A 34 6.78 -19.15 -14.83
CA ASN A 34 7.10 -18.91 -13.41
C ASN A 34 7.04 -17.42 -13.00
N LEU A 35 7.16 -16.50 -13.95
CA LEU A 35 7.12 -15.05 -13.70
C LEU A 35 5.71 -14.43 -13.85
N GLN A 36 4.74 -15.20 -14.36
CA GLN A 36 3.36 -14.75 -14.57
C GLN A 36 3.26 -13.42 -15.35
N GLU A 37 4.02 -13.31 -16.45
CA GLU A 37 4.13 -12.08 -17.22
C GLU A 37 2.86 -11.77 -18.04
N LEU A 38 2.07 -10.77 -17.62
CA LEU A 38 0.82 -10.37 -18.29
C LEU A 38 0.97 -10.03 -19.78
N ARG A 39 2.16 -9.57 -20.21
CA ARG A 39 2.45 -9.20 -21.61
C ARG A 39 2.34 -10.38 -22.58
N ARG A 40 2.48 -11.62 -22.12
CA ARG A 40 2.45 -12.82 -22.98
C ARG A 40 1.03 -13.28 -23.34
N CYS A 41 0.05 -12.92 -22.53
CA CYS A 41 -1.33 -13.43 -22.62
C CYS A 41 -2.35 -12.37 -23.06
N ARG A 42 -1.93 -11.36 -23.83
CA ARG A 42 -2.80 -10.24 -24.23
C ARG A 42 -3.98 -10.65 -25.13
N LYS A 43 -3.83 -11.71 -25.92
CA LYS A 43 -4.91 -12.24 -26.76
C LYS A 43 -6.05 -12.79 -25.91
N GLN A 44 -5.72 -13.68 -24.96
CA GLN A 44 -6.67 -14.27 -24.01
C GLN A 44 -7.24 -13.19 -23.09
N GLN A 45 -6.43 -12.21 -22.69
CA GLN A 45 -6.90 -11.08 -21.90
C GLN A 45 -7.99 -10.29 -22.64
N ALA A 46 -7.81 -9.97 -23.92
CA ALA A 46 -8.82 -9.23 -24.68
C ALA A 46 -10.14 -10.01 -24.78
N VAL A 47 -10.09 -11.33 -24.97
CA VAL A 47 -11.28 -12.19 -25.00
C VAL A 47 -11.99 -12.19 -23.64
N PHE A 48 -11.23 -12.31 -22.54
CA PHE A 48 -11.79 -12.26 -21.19
C PHE A 48 -12.39 -10.89 -20.85
N ASP A 49 -11.65 -9.81 -21.10
CA ASP A 49 -12.06 -8.44 -20.84
C ASP A 49 -13.34 -8.11 -21.64
N ASN A 50 -13.43 -8.56 -22.91
CA ASN A 50 -14.64 -8.39 -23.73
C ASN A 50 -15.85 -9.14 -23.14
N CYS A 51 -15.69 -10.42 -22.73
CA CYS A 51 -16.78 -11.17 -22.09
C CYS A 51 -17.31 -10.47 -20.83
N VAL A 52 -16.39 -9.98 -20.00
CA VAL A 52 -16.73 -9.28 -18.76
C VAL A 52 -17.40 -7.93 -19.03
N LEU A 53 -16.94 -7.19 -20.04
CA LEU A 53 -17.54 -5.93 -20.45
C LEU A 53 -18.98 -6.16 -20.96
N GLU A 54 -19.19 -7.15 -21.81
CA GLU A 54 -20.50 -7.43 -22.41
C GLU A 54 -21.52 -7.98 -21.41
N LYS A 55 -21.11 -8.91 -20.52
CA LYS A 55 -22.04 -9.59 -19.60
C LYS A 55 -22.19 -8.91 -18.25
N LEU A 56 -21.16 -8.23 -17.75
CA LEU A 56 -21.13 -7.64 -16.41
C LEU A 56 -20.95 -6.11 -16.44
N GLY A 57 -20.60 -5.52 -17.58
CA GLY A 57 -20.39 -4.07 -17.72
C GLY A 57 -19.14 -3.55 -17.02
N TRP A 58 -18.19 -4.42 -16.64
CA TRP A 58 -16.99 -3.97 -15.92
C TRP A 58 -15.93 -3.50 -16.91
N VAL A 59 -15.53 -2.25 -16.77
CA VAL A 59 -14.43 -1.67 -17.54
C VAL A 59 -13.12 -1.91 -16.79
N ARG A 60 -12.12 -2.45 -17.51
CA ARG A 60 -10.79 -2.67 -16.93
C ARG A 60 -10.14 -1.32 -16.59
N PRO A 61 -9.66 -1.11 -15.35
CA PRO A 61 -8.99 0.13 -14.97
C PRO A 61 -7.73 0.40 -15.80
N ASP A 62 -7.53 1.67 -16.15
CA ASP A 62 -6.32 2.11 -16.85
C ASP A 62 -5.09 2.11 -15.94
N LEU A 63 -3.92 2.23 -16.58
CA LEU A 63 -2.65 2.37 -15.89
C LEU A 63 -2.68 3.56 -14.92
N GLY A 64 -2.32 3.30 -13.67
CA GLY A 64 -2.27 4.30 -12.62
C GLY A 64 -3.59 4.57 -11.89
N GLN A 65 -4.74 4.04 -12.36
CA GLN A 65 -5.99 4.21 -11.62
C GLN A 65 -5.97 3.50 -10.26
N LEU A 66 -5.45 2.27 -10.23
CA LEU A 66 -5.38 1.45 -9.02
C LEU A 66 -4.31 1.93 -8.01
N SER A 67 -3.34 2.75 -8.44
CA SER A 67 -2.30 3.30 -7.56
C SER A 67 -2.66 4.66 -6.96
N LYS A 68 -3.85 5.21 -7.28
CA LYS A 68 -4.32 6.47 -6.68
C LYS A 68 -4.66 6.27 -5.21
N VAL A 69 -4.33 7.26 -4.38
CA VAL A 69 -4.73 7.29 -2.97
C VAL A 69 -6.24 7.51 -2.89
N THR A 70 -6.97 6.53 -2.36
CA THR A 70 -8.42 6.62 -2.17
C THR A 70 -8.76 7.11 -0.77
N LYS A 71 -9.81 7.92 -0.67
CA LYS A 71 -10.37 8.36 0.62
C LYS A 71 -11.50 7.40 1.00
N VAL A 72 -11.40 6.76 2.16
CA VAL A 72 -12.39 5.78 2.64
C VAL A 72 -13.15 6.37 3.81
N LYS A 73 -14.47 6.45 3.68
CA LYS A 73 -15.36 6.82 4.80
C LYS A 73 -15.54 5.62 5.73
N THR A 74 -15.37 5.82 7.03
CA THR A 74 -15.60 4.79 8.05
C THR A 74 -16.31 5.38 9.25
N ASP A 75 -17.24 4.64 9.85
CA ASP A 75 -17.97 5.10 11.05
C ASP A 75 -17.21 4.83 12.36
N ARG A 76 -16.20 3.95 12.33
CA ARG A 76 -15.37 3.66 13.49
C ARG A 76 -14.51 4.88 13.90
N PRO A 77 -14.30 5.12 15.21
CA PRO A 77 -13.46 6.21 15.66
C PRO A 77 -11.99 5.98 15.28
N MET A 78 -11.23 7.08 15.18
CA MET A 78 -9.79 7.03 14.97
C MET A 78 -9.10 6.58 16.26
N PRO A 79 -8.16 5.61 16.22
CA PRO A 79 -7.47 5.14 17.42
C PRO A 79 -6.50 6.21 17.93
N GLU A 80 -6.66 6.65 19.17
CA GLU A 80 -5.76 7.64 19.80
C GLU A 80 -4.35 7.08 20.05
N ASN A 81 -4.27 5.82 20.49
CA ASN A 81 -3.00 5.12 20.74
C ASN A 81 -3.01 3.73 20.08
N ALA A 82 -2.78 3.70 18.76
CA ALA A 82 -2.85 2.49 17.96
C ALA A 82 -1.87 1.38 18.40
N TYR A 83 -0.75 1.74 19.04
CA TYR A 83 0.30 0.81 19.43
C TYR A 83 0.31 0.51 20.93
N HIS A 84 -0.63 1.07 21.70
CA HIS A 84 -0.59 1.03 23.16
C HIS A 84 0.77 1.48 23.72
N SER A 85 1.34 2.53 23.14
CA SER A 85 2.65 3.05 23.54
C SER A 85 2.59 3.66 24.94
N ARG A 86 3.62 3.42 25.75
CA ARG A 86 3.88 4.16 26.99
C ARG A 86 4.15 5.64 26.72
N SER A 87 4.08 6.46 27.77
CA SER A 87 4.52 7.85 27.72
C SER A 87 5.98 7.94 27.26
N ARG A 88 6.28 8.99 26.49
CA ARG A 88 7.67 9.28 26.11
C ARG A 88 8.43 9.77 27.35
N PRO A 89 9.73 9.46 27.47
CA PRO A 89 10.56 10.05 28.51
C PRO A 89 10.60 11.57 28.35
N GLU A 90 10.81 12.27 29.46
CA GLU A 90 10.99 13.72 29.43
C GLU A 90 12.27 14.08 28.66
N PRO A 91 12.24 15.13 27.81
CA PRO A 91 13.42 15.59 27.12
C PRO A 91 14.42 16.22 28.10
N ASN A 92 15.70 16.15 27.78
CA ASN A 92 16.70 16.93 28.51
C ASN A 92 16.39 18.43 28.36
N PRO A 93 16.61 19.25 29.40
CA PRO A 93 16.37 20.68 29.32
C PRO A 93 17.27 21.30 28.24
N PRO A 94 16.73 22.22 27.40
CA PRO A 94 17.55 22.96 26.45
C PRO A 94 18.53 23.88 27.18
N ILE A 95 19.71 24.10 26.59
CA ILE A 95 20.63 25.12 27.07
C ILE A 95 20.11 26.47 26.60
N GLU A 96 19.56 27.26 27.53
CA GLU A 96 19.08 28.61 27.27
C GLU A 96 20.11 29.66 27.70
N GLY A 97 20.26 30.72 26.91
CA GLY A 97 21.16 31.84 27.19
C GLY A 97 22.28 32.03 26.15
N GLU A 98 22.90 33.20 26.18
CA GLU A 98 24.03 33.52 25.30
C GLU A 98 25.29 32.74 25.71
N LEU A 99 26.00 32.21 24.71
CA LEU A 99 27.31 31.60 24.90
C LEU A 99 28.33 32.65 25.34
N LYS A 100 28.55 32.73 26.65
CA LYS A 100 29.59 33.60 27.22
C LYS A 100 30.97 33.00 26.97
N PRO A 101 32.02 33.82 26.75
CA PRO A 101 33.38 33.33 26.70
C PRO A 101 33.75 32.65 28.03
N SER A 102 34.65 31.67 27.97
CA SER A 102 35.06 30.95 29.18
C SER A 102 35.79 31.90 30.14
N PRO A 103 35.44 31.94 31.45
CA PRO A 103 35.97 32.93 32.38
C PRO A 103 37.50 33.02 32.51
N PHE A 104 38.22 31.93 32.21
CA PHE A 104 39.69 31.84 32.35
C PHE A 104 40.32 31.15 31.13
N GLY A 105 39.69 31.25 29.95
CA GLY A 105 40.18 30.56 28.76
C GLY A 105 40.10 29.04 28.91
N SER A 106 41.20 28.35 28.62
CA SER A 106 41.29 26.88 28.59
C SER A 106 41.53 26.22 29.94
N ARG A 107 42.05 26.95 30.94
CA ARG A 107 42.46 26.40 32.25
C ARG A 107 43.46 25.21 32.14
N LEU A 108 44.30 25.17 31.11
CA LEU A 108 45.38 24.18 30.97
C LEU A 108 46.63 24.63 31.75
N PHE A 109 47.40 23.69 32.31
CA PHE A 109 48.57 23.97 33.18
C PHE A 109 49.60 24.95 32.62
N PHE A 110 49.82 24.92 31.31
CA PHE A 110 50.68 25.85 30.59
C PHE A 110 49.99 26.11 29.26
N TRP A 111 49.49 27.32 29.09
CA TRP A 111 48.94 27.71 27.81
C TRP A 111 50.10 28.07 26.87
N SER A 112 50.70 27.06 26.25
CA SER A 112 51.69 27.23 25.18
C SER A 112 50.96 27.17 23.84
N TRP A 113 51.12 28.24 23.06
CA TRP A 113 50.91 28.18 21.62
C TRP A 113 52.02 27.35 20.96
#